data_AF-A0A1J7IVW3-F1
#
_entry.id   AF-A0A1J7IVW3-F1
#
_cell.length_a   1.000
_cell.length_b   1.000
_cell.length_c   1.000
_cell.angle_alpha   90.00
_cell.angle_beta   90.00
_cell.angle_gamma   90.00
#
_symmetry.space_group_name_H-M   'P 1'
#
loop_
_entity.id
_entity.type
_entity.pdbx_description
1 polymer ?
#
loop_
_entity_poly.entity_id
_entity_poly.type
_entity_poly.pdbx_seq_one_letter_code
_entity_poly.pdbx_strand_id
1 'polypeptide(L)'
;MWRASSPSVEELSRSMSTTIPLQHPWECMSVFPVSIEVHNKCRSAWKEGQQAAKAVVVGIVKPETFVSPEDGLPRRQDIRDGVSNDLQYSFVDDGKDVDRTSAELNDLAEDFGLVMNGDILDGLHNCLGSMSTELHAWLHWTTHDMSSRSDSGTDIDDPEMTDMARISAFTIFQSFFMGYYYDIFGRVVDTSTLMSDIVEGAWGFRSTDFFRHIRMNLFRDKASAPEDSAHLKVIRRQQLLKVLAVLFLGIQAEIPEIKDAPNRMFTGCLGIIHKRALVTNSLLGRCSSPIELGRFTLLDVDVGGIPRDHRGLIRPGMLTHTPPMELLNAAETAKRVRYQIREVSSSDEDLIFNIEPDWENDPDTALVCARYKGRRLATFSPAAADYSFCQYYVSPQNISTSTLSAMPLRRSTLSQGVEIGIADIMKDDATLLCSVDTPVLFQALDQPRLRYAIAAMYFSSMANCYVVSDCVESAEKTAIALYEKLKRNKKPCFPFVLVAGLSRTFTEEKLRQVQLDGQPPLRVHEIR
;
A
#
# COMPACT_ATOMS: atom_id res chain seq x y z
N MET A 1 -17.40 40.97 11.06
CA MET A 1 -17.77 41.32 9.67
C MET A 1 -16.51 41.19 8.83
N TRP A 2 -16.19 39.95 8.43
CA TRP A 2 -15.03 39.65 7.58
C TRP A 2 -15.46 39.88 6.14
N ARG A 3 -14.95 40.94 5.49
CA ARG A 3 -15.07 41.07 4.04
C ARG A 3 -14.10 40.06 3.43
N ALA A 4 -14.64 39.00 2.85
CA ALA A 4 -13.91 38.20 1.88
C ALA A 4 -13.54 39.13 0.72
N SER A 5 -12.26 39.48 0.63
CA SER A 5 -11.68 40.00 -0.60
C SER A 5 -11.70 38.87 -1.61
N SER A 6 -12.61 38.95 -2.59
CA SER A 6 -12.57 38.09 -3.76
C SER A 6 -11.20 38.25 -4.42
N PRO A 7 -10.41 37.17 -4.59
CA PRO A 7 -9.14 37.26 -5.30
C PRO A 7 -9.37 37.78 -6.72
N SER A 8 -8.43 38.58 -7.21
CA SER A 8 -8.50 39.10 -8.58
C SER A 8 -8.39 37.97 -9.60
N VAL A 9 -8.97 38.13 -10.80
CA VAL A 9 -8.94 37.11 -11.88
C VAL A 9 -7.51 36.78 -12.31
N GLU A 10 -6.54 37.67 -12.10
CA GLU A 10 -5.11 37.47 -12.36
C GLU A 10 -4.39 36.66 -11.25
N GLU A 11 -4.86 36.70 -10.00
CA GLU A 11 -4.31 35.91 -8.88
C GLU A 11 -4.80 34.45 -8.88
N LEU A 12 -5.89 34.15 -9.59
CA LEU A 12 -6.35 32.78 -9.88
C LEU A 12 -5.57 32.11 -11.03
N SER A 13 -4.45 32.73 -11.45
CA SER A 13 -3.50 32.14 -12.40
C SER A 13 -3.00 30.79 -11.89
N ARG A 14 -3.59 29.71 -12.43
CA ARG A 14 -3.19 28.30 -12.26
C ARG A 14 -2.60 27.99 -10.87
N SER A 15 -3.29 28.33 -9.78
CA SER A 15 -2.89 27.86 -8.45
C SER A 15 -2.83 26.34 -8.53
N MET A 16 -1.63 25.74 -8.45
CA MET A 16 -1.48 24.29 -8.64
C MET A 16 -2.24 23.50 -7.58
N SER A 17 -2.55 24.11 -6.43
CA SER A 17 -3.23 23.46 -5.31
C SER A 17 -4.66 23.96 -5.08
N THR A 18 -5.50 23.03 -4.65
CA THR A 18 -6.89 23.22 -4.22
C THR A 18 -7.05 22.60 -2.84
N THR A 19 -7.71 23.35 -1.95
CA THR A 19 -8.07 22.87 -0.60
C THR A 19 -9.33 22.02 -0.67
N ILE A 20 -9.27 20.79 -0.14
CA ILE A 20 -10.32 19.78 -0.29
C ILE A 20 -10.83 19.37 1.09
N PRO A 21 -12.08 19.70 1.45
CA PRO A 21 -12.69 19.24 2.69
C PRO A 21 -13.11 17.77 2.56
N LEU A 22 -12.52 16.87 3.35
CA LEU A 22 -12.72 15.43 3.23
C LEU A 22 -14.16 14.98 3.50
N GLN A 23 -14.92 15.72 4.32
CA GLN A 23 -16.33 15.41 4.59
C GLN A 23 -17.25 15.67 3.39
N HIS A 24 -17.00 16.76 2.66
CA HIS A 24 -17.82 17.22 1.53
C HIS A 24 -16.93 17.69 0.37
N PRO A 25 -16.13 16.78 -0.23
CA PRO A 25 -15.01 17.17 -1.07
C PRO A 25 -15.43 17.89 -2.35
N TRP A 26 -16.61 17.59 -2.89
CA TRP A 26 -17.18 18.31 -4.04
C TRP A 26 -17.36 19.82 -3.81
N GLU A 27 -17.41 20.31 -2.57
CA GLU A 27 -17.52 21.75 -2.29
C GLU A 27 -16.27 22.52 -2.70
N CYS A 28 -15.11 21.83 -2.89
CA CYS A 28 -13.91 22.47 -3.41
C CYS A 28 -14.13 23.08 -4.79
N MET A 29 -15.07 22.54 -5.59
CA MET A 29 -15.39 23.06 -6.92
C MET A 29 -16.04 24.44 -6.89
N SER A 30 -16.64 24.83 -5.76
CA SER A 30 -17.35 26.11 -5.62
C SER A 30 -16.43 27.32 -5.61
N VAL A 31 -15.11 27.11 -5.41
CA VAL A 31 -14.12 28.19 -5.43
C VAL A 31 -13.62 28.49 -6.84
N PHE A 32 -13.92 27.63 -7.81
CA PHE A 32 -13.49 27.85 -9.20
C PHE A 32 -14.31 28.96 -9.86
N PRO A 33 -13.70 29.83 -10.66
CA PRO A 33 -14.36 30.98 -11.28
C PRO A 33 -15.18 30.56 -12.51
N VAL A 34 -16.26 29.81 -12.27
CA VAL A 34 -17.23 29.34 -13.29
C VAL A 34 -18.65 29.68 -12.86
N SER A 35 -19.63 29.50 -13.75
CA SER A 35 -21.03 29.80 -13.42
C SER A 35 -21.59 28.81 -12.39
N ILE A 36 -22.64 29.23 -11.67
CA ILE A 36 -23.38 28.39 -10.72
C ILE A 36 -23.89 27.10 -11.39
N GLU A 37 -24.31 27.16 -12.65
CA GLU A 37 -24.75 25.98 -13.39
C GLU A 37 -23.61 24.96 -13.55
N VAL A 38 -22.40 25.45 -13.88
CA VAL A 38 -21.20 24.61 -14.00
C VAL A 38 -20.80 24.06 -12.64
N HIS A 39 -20.88 24.83 -11.55
CA HIS A 39 -20.65 24.30 -10.20
C HIS A 39 -21.57 23.14 -9.86
N ASN A 40 -22.87 23.25 -10.18
CA ASN A 40 -23.82 22.17 -9.95
C ASN A 40 -23.49 20.92 -10.79
N LYS A 41 -23.12 21.10 -12.07
CA LYS A 41 -22.66 19.99 -12.92
C LYS A 41 -21.39 19.35 -12.37
N CYS A 42 -20.44 20.14 -11.86
CA CYS A 42 -19.23 19.62 -11.21
C CYS A 42 -19.55 18.80 -9.97
N ARG A 43 -20.44 19.28 -9.08
CA ARG A 43 -20.87 18.49 -7.91
C ARG A 43 -21.50 17.15 -8.31
N SER A 44 -22.31 17.14 -9.37
CA SER A 44 -22.85 15.89 -9.92
C SER A 44 -21.76 15.00 -10.50
N ALA A 45 -20.86 15.57 -11.32
CA ALA A 45 -19.76 14.84 -11.93
C ALA A 45 -18.82 14.21 -10.90
N TRP A 46 -18.50 14.91 -9.82
CA TRP A 46 -17.77 14.35 -8.68
C TRP A 46 -18.44 13.08 -8.15
N LYS A 47 -19.75 13.14 -7.92
CA LYS A 47 -20.52 12.00 -7.38
C LYS A 47 -20.58 10.84 -8.36
N GLU A 48 -20.72 11.11 -9.66
CA GLU A 48 -20.62 10.09 -10.71
C GLU A 48 -19.24 9.43 -10.71
N GLY A 49 -18.16 10.22 -10.57
CA GLY A 49 -16.80 9.71 -10.44
C GLY A 49 -16.61 8.82 -9.20
N GLN A 50 -17.14 9.24 -8.04
CA GLN A 50 -17.14 8.42 -6.82
C GLN A 50 -17.92 7.12 -7.01
N GLN A 51 -19.02 7.16 -7.76
CA GLN A 51 -19.82 5.98 -8.03
C GLN A 51 -19.06 5.01 -8.95
N ALA A 52 -18.42 5.50 -10.00
CA ALA A 52 -17.56 4.70 -10.88
C ALA A 52 -16.36 4.08 -10.13
N ALA A 53 -15.79 4.80 -9.17
CA ALA A 53 -14.69 4.30 -8.35
C ALA A 53 -15.06 3.07 -7.51
N LYS A 54 -16.33 2.88 -7.14
CA LYS A 54 -16.77 1.71 -6.34
C LYS A 54 -16.61 0.39 -7.06
N ALA A 55 -16.58 0.40 -8.39
CA ALA A 55 -16.27 -0.77 -9.21
C ALA A 55 -14.80 -1.21 -9.09
N VAL A 56 -13.90 -0.33 -8.64
CA VAL A 56 -12.48 -0.65 -8.52
C VAL A 56 -12.21 -1.26 -7.15
N VAL A 57 -11.75 -2.50 -7.13
CA VAL A 57 -11.26 -3.16 -5.92
C VAL A 57 -9.78 -2.83 -5.74
N VAL A 58 -9.45 -2.29 -4.57
CA VAL A 58 -8.07 -1.97 -4.18
C VAL A 58 -7.54 -3.07 -3.28
N GLY A 59 -6.29 -3.47 -3.45
CA GLY A 59 -5.69 -4.44 -2.55
C GLY A 59 -4.18 -4.53 -2.65
N ILE A 60 -3.59 -5.31 -1.75
CA ILE A 60 -2.17 -5.61 -1.75
C ILE A 60 -1.97 -6.92 -2.48
N VAL A 61 -1.10 -6.90 -3.48
CA VAL A 61 -0.64 -8.12 -4.14
C VAL A 61 0.16 -8.91 -3.14
N LYS A 62 -0.30 -10.12 -2.82
CA LYS A 62 0.49 -11.06 -2.05
C LYS A 62 1.72 -11.40 -2.89
N PRO A 63 2.94 -11.09 -2.42
CA PRO A 63 4.14 -11.40 -3.18
C PRO A 63 4.16 -12.89 -3.49
N GLU A 64 4.10 -13.24 -4.77
CA GLU A 64 4.25 -14.64 -5.15
C GLU A 64 5.64 -15.10 -4.72
N THR A 65 5.71 -16.25 -4.09
CA THR A 65 6.96 -17.03 -4.15
C THR A 65 7.20 -17.30 -5.63
N PHE A 66 8.05 -16.53 -6.31
CA PHE A 66 8.50 -16.83 -7.67
C PHE A 66 9.07 -18.23 -7.67
N VAL A 67 8.19 -19.17 -7.98
CA VAL A 67 8.45 -20.58 -8.09
C VAL A 67 7.44 -21.05 -9.12
N SER A 68 7.87 -20.99 -10.38
CA SER A 68 7.43 -22.02 -11.31
C SER A 68 7.55 -23.36 -10.56
N PRO A 69 6.50 -24.19 -10.54
CA PRO A 69 6.50 -25.47 -9.82
C PRO A 69 7.77 -26.32 -10.03
N GLU A 70 8.47 -26.10 -11.15
CA GLU A 70 9.68 -26.78 -11.59
C GLU A 70 11.01 -26.16 -11.08
N ASP A 71 11.06 -24.87 -10.71
CA ASP A 71 12.33 -24.09 -10.67
C ASP A 71 12.97 -23.85 -9.28
N GLY A 72 12.95 -24.81 -8.35
CA GLY A 72 13.64 -24.57 -7.07
C GLY A 72 12.89 -23.64 -6.10
N LEU A 73 13.37 -23.47 -4.86
CA LEU A 73 12.80 -22.48 -3.93
C LEU A 73 12.77 -21.11 -4.61
N PRO A 74 12.12 -20.08 -4.05
CA PRO A 74 12.59 -18.74 -4.34
C PRO A 74 14.09 -18.82 -4.06
N ARG A 75 14.94 -18.70 -5.09
CA ARG A 75 16.26 -18.16 -4.83
C ARG A 75 15.92 -16.93 -4.01
N ARG A 76 16.45 -16.81 -2.78
CA ARG A 76 16.53 -15.51 -2.12
C ARG A 76 17.05 -14.62 -3.23
N GLN A 77 16.14 -13.88 -3.87
CA GLN A 77 16.48 -13.19 -5.09
C GLN A 77 17.51 -12.23 -4.57
N ASP A 78 18.76 -12.54 -4.90
CA ASP A 78 19.87 -11.96 -4.19
C ASP A 78 19.60 -10.47 -4.23
N ILE A 79 19.89 -9.78 -3.14
CA ILE A 79 20.00 -8.32 -3.12
C ILE A 79 20.84 -7.82 -4.34
N ARG A 80 21.57 -8.72 -5.02
CA ARG A 80 22.30 -8.58 -6.30
C ARG A 80 21.43 -8.39 -7.57
N ASP A 81 20.22 -8.92 -7.68
CA ASP A 81 19.42 -8.91 -8.94
C ASP A 81 18.49 -7.70 -9.10
N GLY A 82 18.43 -6.79 -8.12
CA GLY A 82 17.75 -5.50 -8.27
C GLY A 82 16.21 -5.57 -8.41
N VAL A 83 15.59 -6.72 -8.13
CA VAL A 83 14.14 -6.81 -7.94
C VAL A 83 13.83 -6.26 -6.54
N SER A 84 13.13 -5.13 -6.51
CA SER A 84 12.76 -4.44 -5.27
C SER A 84 11.81 -5.32 -4.45
N ASN A 85 12.26 -5.74 -3.26
CA ASN A 85 11.43 -6.37 -2.23
C ASN A 85 10.52 -5.32 -1.58
N ASP A 86 9.55 -4.84 -2.35
CA ASP A 86 8.58 -3.83 -1.90
C ASP A 86 7.14 -4.29 -2.17
N LEU A 87 6.20 -3.73 -1.42
CA LEU A 87 4.79 -4.02 -1.58
C LEU A 87 4.27 -3.50 -2.93
N GLN A 88 3.40 -4.31 -3.53
CA GLN A 88 2.67 -3.98 -4.74
C GLN A 88 1.18 -3.87 -4.44
N TYR A 89 0.52 -2.97 -5.14
CA TYR A 89 -0.88 -2.63 -5.00
C TYR A 89 -1.59 -2.94 -6.30
N SER A 90 -2.68 -3.70 -6.21
CA SER A 90 -3.53 -4.03 -7.34
C SER A 90 -4.82 -3.22 -7.30
N PHE A 91 -5.25 -2.78 -8.48
CA PHE A 91 -6.54 -2.18 -8.74
C PHE A 91 -7.24 -3.06 -9.77
N VAL A 92 -8.38 -3.63 -9.39
CA VAL A 92 -9.07 -4.66 -10.18
C VAL A 92 -10.48 -4.20 -10.48
N ASP A 93 -10.92 -4.38 -11.71
CA ASP A 93 -12.31 -4.17 -12.09
C ASP A 93 -13.22 -5.23 -11.43
N ASP A 94 -14.27 -4.76 -10.78
CA ASP A 94 -15.41 -5.54 -10.27
C ASP A 94 -16.74 -4.92 -10.71
N GLY A 95 -16.67 -4.01 -11.69
CA GLY A 95 -17.80 -3.32 -12.28
C GLY A 95 -18.53 -4.14 -13.33
N LYS A 96 -19.47 -3.48 -13.99
CA LYS A 96 -20.19 -4.09 -15.12
C LYS A 96 -19.32 -4.15 -16.35
N ASP A 97 -19.65 -5.10 -17.22
CA ASP A 97 -19.09 -5.18 -18.56
C ASP A 97 -19.26 -3.85 -19.31
N VAL A 98 -18.26 -3.55 -20.13
CA VAL A 98 -18.18 -2.32 -20.91
C VAL A 98 -19.17 -2.41 -22.08
N ASP A 99 -20.30 -1.71 -21.98
CA ASP A 99 -21.24 -1.56 -23.10
C ASP A 99 -20.64 -0.66 -24.21
N ARG A 100 -21.16 -0.81 -25.44
CA ARG A 100 -20.74 0.05 -26.56
C ARG A 100 -21.21 1.49 -26.36
N THR A 101 -20.29 2.40 -26.07
CA THR A 101 -20.51 3.85 -26.02
C THR A 101 -19.91 4.58 -27.23
N SER A 102 -19.97 5.92 -27.24
CA SER A 102 -19.28 6.72 -28.24
C SER A 102 -17.75 6.52 -28.16
N ALA A 103 -17.08 6.56 -29.31
CA ALA A 103 -15.64 6.32 -29.39
C ALA A 103 -14.84 7.34 -28.57
N GLU A 104 -15.29 8.60 -28.55
CA GLU A 104 -14.61 9.71 -27.90
C GLU A 104 -14.64 9.60 -26.37
N LEU A 105 -15.75 9.13 -25.79
CA LEU A 105 -15.84 8.90 -24.35
C LEU A 105 -15.06 7.66 -23.93
N ASN A 106 -14.98 6.66 -24.81
CA ASN A 106 -14.14 5.49 -24.61
C ASN A 106 -12.65 5.87 -24.58
N ASP A 107 -12.20 6.73 -25.48
CA ASP A 107 -10.81 7.21 -25.49
C ASP A 107 -10.47 7.97 -24.19
N LEU A 108 -11.36 8.84 -23.72
CA LEU A 108 -11.19 9.53 -22.43
C LEU A 108 -11.17 8.56 -21.24
N ALA A 109 -12.02 7.54 -21.24
CA ALA A 109 -12.05 6.55 -20.18
C ALA A 109 -10.77 5.69 -20.16
N GLU A 110 -10.28 5.26 -21.33
CA GLU A 110 -9.05 4.48 -21.47
C GLU A 110 -7.81 5.27 -21.02
N ASP A 111 -7.77 6.57 -21.32
CA ASP A 111 -6.60 7.42 -21.05
C ASP A 111 -6.49 7.94 -19.62
N PHE A 112 -7.61 8.03 -18.91
CA PHE A 112 -7.69 8.66 -17.60
C PHE A 112 -8.31 7.77 -16.51
N GLY A 113 -8.97 6.69 -16.88
CA GLY A 113 -9.43 5.66 -15.95
C GLY A 113 -8.26 4.85 -15.40
N LEU A 114 -8.21 4.65 -14.08
CA LEU A 114 -7.18 3.80 -13.46
C LEU A 114 -7.26 2.34 -13.93
N VAL A 115 -8.49 1.86 -14.08
CA VAL A 115 -8.88 0.56 -14.59
C VAL A 115 -10.16 0.78 -15.39
N MET A 116 -10.24 0.26 -16.60
CA MET A 116 -11.39 0.46 -17.46
C MET A 116 -12.57 -0.37 -16.95
N ASN A 117 -13.74 0.26 -16.78
CA ASN A 117 -14.99 -0.40 -16.37
C ASN A 117 -16.22 0.34 -16.93
N GLY A 118 -17.37 -0.36 -17.02
CA GLY A 118 -18.60 0.22 -17.57
C GLY A 118 -19.12 1.42 -16.78
N ASP A 119 -18.91 1.48 -15.46
CA ASP A 119 -19.42 2.57 -14.63
C ASP A 119 -18.68 3.90 -14.89
N ILE A 120 -17.41 3.87 -15.34
CA ILE A 120 -16.70 5.07 -15.81
C ILE A 120 -17.36 5.62 -17.07
N LEU A 121 -17.69 4.76 -18.02
CA LEU A 121 -18.32 5.16 -19.28
C LEU A 121 -19.71 5.75 -19.05
N ASP A 122 -20.53 5.08 -18.24
CA ASP A 122 -21.85 5.56 -17.85
C ASP A 122 -21.75 6.95 -17.18
N GLY A 123 -20.83 7.10 -16.23
CA GLY A 123 -20.60 8.35 -15.52
C GLY A 123 -20.12 9.48 -16.44
N LEU A 124 -19.17 9.20 -17.35
CA LEU A 124 -18.71 10.16 -18.35
C LEU A 124 -19.82 10.52 -19.34
N HIS A 125 -20.66 9.57 -19.75
CA HIS A 125 -21.82 9.82 -20.60
C HIS A 125 -22.83 10.73 -19.89
N ASN A 126 -23.13 10.48 -18.62
CA ASN A 126 -24.02 11.32 -17.81
C ASN A 126 -23.51 12.77 -17.68
N CYS A 127 -22.19 12.95 -17.64
CA CYS A 127 -21.57 14.26 -17.42
C CYS A 127 -21.29 15.04 -18.72
N LEU A 128 -20.85 14.35 -19.77
CA LEU A 128 -20.28 14.93 -20.99
C LEU A 128 -21.03 14.51 -22.26
N GLY A 129 -21.97 13.56 -22.19
CA GLY A 129 -22.63 12.96 -23.36
C GLY A 129 -23.46 13.93 -24.19
N SER A 130 -23.90 15.06 -23.62
CA SER A 130 -24.62 16.11 -24.36
C SER A 130 -23.71 17.11 -25.07
N MET A 131 -22.39 16.99 -24.93
CA MET A 131 -21.41 17.90 -25.55
C MET A 131 -21.11 17.48 -27.00
N SER A 132 -20.60 18.42 -27.81
CA SER A 132 -20.23 18.13 -29.20
C SER A 132 -18.97 17.26 -29.29
N THR A 133 -18.88 16.45 -30.35
CA THR A 133 -17.69 15.65 -30.68
C THR A 133 -16.41 16.48 -30.75
N GLU A 134 -16.50 17.72 -31.27
CA GLU A 134 -15.37 18.66 -31.32
C GLU A 134 -14.85 18.99 -29.91
N LEU A 135 -15.74 19.14 -28.93
CA LEU A 135 -15.37 19.46 -27.56
C LEU A 135 -14.73 18.27 -26.85
N HIS A 136 -15.19 17.04 -27.13
CA HIS A 136 -14.55 15.82 -26.63
C HIS A 136 -13.15 15.65 -27.23
N ALA A 137 -12.99 15.84 -28.53
CA ALA A 137 -11.69 15.78 -29.20
C ALA A 137 -10.72 16.83 -28.64
N TRP A 138 -11.19 18.06 -28.42
CA TRP A 138 -10.39 19.11 -27.80
C TRP A 138 -9.98 18.76 -26.36
N LEU A 139 -10.90 18.22 -25.55
CA LEU A 139 -10.65 17.83 -24.17
C LEU A 139 -9.60 16.72 -24.10
N HIS A 140 -9.74 15.69 -24.95
CA HIS A 140 -8.79 14.61 -25.10
C HIS A 140 -7.41 15.17 -25.46
N TRP A 141 -7.29 15.94 -26.54
CA TRP A 141 -6.02 16.52 -26.97
C TRP A 141 -5.34 17.37 -25.89
N THR A 142 -6.09 18.27 -25.24
CA THR A 142 -5.58 19.20 -24.21
C THR A 142 -5.07 18.49 -22.96
N THR A 143 -5.66 17.33 -22.63
CA THR A 143 -5.28 16.54 -21.45
C THR A 143 -4.28 15.42 -21.78
N HIS A 144 -4.20 15.01 -23.05
CA HIS A 144 -3.35 13.92 -23.53
C HIS A 144 -1.96 14.39 -24.00
N ASP A 145 -1.84 15.57 -24.60
CA ASP A 145 -0.58 16.01 -25.23
C ASP A 145 0.57 16.15 -24.22
N MET A 146 1.60 15.33 -24.43
CA MET A 146 2.83 15.23 -23.66
C MET A 146 4.05 15.78 -24.46
N SER A 147 3.84 16.19 -25.70
CA SER A 147 4.88 16.43 -26.70
C SER A 147 5.02 17.91 -27.09
N SER A 148 5.57 18.74 -26.20
CA SER A 148 6.45 19.87 -26.56
C SER A 148 6.80 20.75 -25.35
N ARG A 149 7.89 20.44 -24.66
CA ARG A 149 8.71 21.48 -24.00
C ARG A 149 10.20 21.16 -24.12
N SER A 150 10.61 20.89 -25.34
CA SER A 150 11.98 21.13 -25.81
C SER A 150 11.84 21.93 -27.10
N ASP A 151 12.28 23.17 -27.04
CA ASP A 151 12.28 24.18 -28.10
C ASP A 151 10.95 24.88 -28.45
N SER A 152 10.89 26.16 -28.04
CA SER A 152 10.07 27.27 -28.58
C SER A 152 8.57 27.06 -28.82
N GLY A 153 7.74 27.80 -28.08
CA GLY A 153 6.42 28.22 -28.55
C GLY A 153 5.24 27.70 -27.74
N THR A 154 4.30 28.60 -27.51
CA THR A 154 3.08 28.49 -26.73
C THR A 154 1.92 27.89 -27.55
N ASP A 155 1.92 26.59 -27.83
CA ASP A 155 0.81 25.94 -28.56
C ASP A 155 -0.05 25.06 -27.63
N ILE A 156 -0.61 25.68 -26.60
CA ILE A 156 -2.01 25.39 -26.28
C ILE A 156 -2.75 26.45 -27.11
N ASP A 157 -3.57 26.09 -28.10
CA ASP A 157 -4.29 27.04 -28.97
C ASP A 157 -5.18 28.05 -28.21
N ASP A 158 -5.32 27.88 -26.89
CA ASP A 158 -5.96 28.78 -25.95
C ASP A 158 -5.32 28.59 -24.55
N PRO A 159 -4.09 29.09 -24.30
CA PRO A 159 -3.36 28.83 -23.05
C PRO A 159 -4.06 29.48 -21.85
N GLU A 160 -4.92 30.45 -22.12
CA GLU A 160 -5.77 31.14 -21.17
C GLU A 160 -7.08 30.37 -20.91
N MET A 161 -7.47 29.39 -21.75
CA MET A 161 -8.82 28.80 -21.78
C MET A 161 -9.87 29.90 -21.66
N THR A 162 -10.02 30.73 -22.69
CA THR A 162 -10.97 31.86 -22.74
C THR A 162 -12.36 31.44 -23.20
N ASP A 163 -12.48 30.32 -23.90
CA ASP A 163 -13.77 29.77 -24.31
C ASP A 163 -14.51 29.15 -23.12
N MET A 164 -15.65 29.75 -22.76
CA MET A 164 -16.51 29.31 -21.65
C MET A 164 -17.05 27.89 -21.81
N ALA A 165 -17.27 27.40 -23.04
CA ALA A 165 -17.70 26.03 -23.27
C ALA A 165 -16.57 25.04 -22.95
N ARG A 166 -15.34 25.34 -23.40
CA ARG A 166 -14.12 24.58 -23.10
C ARG A 166 -13.77 24.60 -21.62
N ILE A 167 -13.84 25.77 -20.96
CA ILE A 167 -13.67 25.88 -19.50
C ILE A 167 -14.68 24.99 -18.77
N SER A 168 -15.96 25.07 -19.16
CA SER A 168 -17.02 24.31 -18.50
C SER A 168 -16.81 22.81 -18.66
N ALA A 169 -16.52 22.35 -19.88
CA ALA A 169 -16.26 20.94 -20.17
C ALA A 169 -15.05 20.41 -19.39
N PHE A 170 -13.93 21.12 -19.42
CA PHE A 170 -12.73 20.75 -18.67
C PHE A 170 -12.98 20.68 -17.17
N THR A 171 -13.70 21.66 -16.61
CA THR A 171 -13.96 21.72 -15.17
C THR A 171 -14.86 20.56 -14.71
N ILE A 172 -15.87 20.21 -15.51
CA ILE A 172 -16.74 19.05 -15.26
C ILE A 172 -15.95 17.75 -15.33
N PHE A 173 -15.12 17.59 -16.37
CA PHE A 173 -14.24 16.44 -16.55
C PHE A 173 -13.22 16.30 -15.40
N GLN A 174 -12.58 17.41 -15.01
CA GLN A 174 -11.70 17.48 -13.85
C GLN A 174 -12.43 17.03 -12.58
N SER A 175 -13.64 17.54 -12.34
CA SER A 175 -14.44 17.17 -11.17
C SER A 175 -14.78 15.69 -11.11
N PHE A 176 -15.11 15.09 -12.26
CA PHE A 176 -15.35 13.65 -12.37
C PHE A 176 -14.14 12.84 -11.90
N PHE A 177 -12.96 13.10 -12.48
CA PHE A 177 -11.76 12.35 -12.14
C PHE A 177 -11.24 12.66 -10.73
N MET A 178 -11.46 13.86 -10.21
CA MET A 178 -11.19 14.13 -8.80
C MET A 178 -12.03 13.21 -7.91
N GLY A 179 -13.35 13.15 -8.13
CA GLY A 179 -14.24 12.25 -7.38
C GLY A 179 -13.81 10.78 -7.49
N TYR A 180 -13.46 10.34 -8.70
CA TYR A 180 -12.97 8.99 -8.98
C TYR A 180 -11.69 8.66 -8.19
N TYR A 181 -10.66 9.49 -8.30
CA TYR A 181 -9.36 9.23 -7.67
C TYR A 181 -9.37 9.40 -6.15
N TYR A 182 -10.08 10.40 -5.61
CA TYR A 182 -10.20 10.54 -4.15
C TYR A 182 -10.94 9.37 -3.51
N ASP A 183 -11.94 8.80 -4.18
CA ASP A 183 -12.68 7.65 -3.66
C ASP A 183 -11.84 6.36 -3.67
N ILE A 184 -11.10 6.09 -4.76
CA ILE A 184 -10.20 4.93 -4.83
C ILE A 184 -9.06 5.06 -3.82
N PHE A 185 -8.31 6.16 -3.88
CA PHE A 185 -7.11 6.32 -3.08
C PHE A 185 -7.39 6.72 -1.62
N GLY A 186 -8.57 7.25 -1.32
CA GLY A 186 -9.02 7.48 0.05
C GLY A 186 -9.12 6.19 0.87
N ARG A 187 -9.39 5.03 0.24
CA ARG A 187 -9.48 3.73 0.94
C ARG A 187 -8.14 3.24 1.48
N VAL A 188 -7.03 3.75 0.93
CA VAL A 188 -5.67 3.40 1.37
C VAL A 188 -5.04 4.46 2.27
N VAL A 189 -5.72 5.59 2.53
CA VAL A 189 -5.20 6.67 3.38
C VAL A 189 -6.10 6.86 4.60
N ASP A 190 -5.53 6.62 5.78
CA ASP A 190 -6.13 7.00 7.05
C ASP A 190 -5.89 8.48 7.33
N THR A 191 -6.99 9.24 7.42
CA THR A 191 -7.01 10.67 7.72
C THR A 191 -7.51 10.97 9.14
N SER A 192 -7.73 9.95 9.98
CA SER A 192 -8.27 10.10 11.34
C SER A 192 -7.37 10.90 12.29
N THR A 193 -6.09 11.04 11.96
CA THR A 193 -5.10 11.80 12.73
C THR A 193 -5.04 13.28 12.38
N LEU A 194 -5.83 13.74 11.40
CA LEU A 194 -5.87 15.15 11.03
C LEU A 194 -6.59 15.97 12.11
N MET A 195 -6.05 17.14 12.45
CA MET A 195 -6.76 18.09 13.33
C MET A 195 -7.93 18.78 12.62
N SER A 196 -7.87 18.86 11.29
CA SER A 196 -8.94 19.37 10.45
C SER A 196 -9.11 18.45 9.25
N ASP A 197 -10.34 18.07 8.94
CA ASP A 197 -10.73 17.17 7.84
C ASP A 197 -10.58 17.86 6.46
N ILE A 198 -9.40 18.40 6.19
CA ILE A 198 -9.09 19.18 5.00
C ILE A 198 -7.70 18.74 4.52
N VAL A 199 -7.53 18.58 3.22
CA VAL A 199 -6.23 18.28 2.58
C VAL A 199 -5.93 19.29 1.47
N GLU A 200 -4.67 19.38 1.07
CA GLU A 200 -4.24 20.16 -0.10
C GLU A 200 -3.98 19.17 -1.23
N GLY A 201 -4.68 19.30 -2.35
CA GLY A 201 -4.49 18.46 -3.54
C GLY A 201 -3.97 19.29 -4.71
N ALA A 202 -3.12 18.72 -5.57
CA ALA A 202 -2.55 19.44 -6.73
C ALA A 202 -3.52 19.42 -7.93
N TRP A 203 -4.70 20.01 -7.73
CA TRP A 203 -5.83 20.05 -8.67
C TRP A 203 -6.29 21.48 -8.95
N GLY A 204 -5.36 22.32 -9.42
CA GLY A 204 -5.65 23.69 -9.75
C GLY A 204 -6.77 23.87 -10.77
N PHE A 205 -7.48 25.00 -10.69
CA PHE A 205 -8.40 25.41 -11.75
C PHE A 205 -7.64 25.53 -13.08
N ARG A 206 -8.16 24.89 -14.15
CA ARG A 206 -7.55 24.83 -15.49
C ARG A 206 -6.16 24.18 -15.53
N SER A 207 -5.73 23.47 -14.47
CA SER A 207 -4.44 22.78 -14.48
C SER A 207 -4.58 21.38 -15.05
N THR A 208 -3.76 21.07 -16.06
CA THR A 208 -3.59 19.71 -16.61
C THR A 208 -2.49 18.93 -15.90
N ASP A 209 -1.83 19.53 -14.90
CA ASP A 209 -0.62 18.96 -14.28
C ASP A 209 -0.90 17.67 -13.53
N PHE A 210 -2.07 17.56 -12.88
CA PHE A 210 -2.52 16.32 -12.25
C PHE A 210 -2.62 15.19 -13.28
N PHE A 211 -3.35 15.43 -14.37
CA PHE A 211 -3.58 14.42 -15.42
C PHE A 211 -2.26 13.96 -16.02
N ARG A 212 -1.34 14.90 -16.25
CA ARG A 212 0.03 14.59 -16.68
C ARG A 212 0.76 13.70 -15.65
N HIS A 213 0.69 14.05 -14.36
CA HIS A 213 1.37 13.32 -13.29
C HIS A 213 0.82 11.90 -13.12
N ILE A 214 -0.49 11.71 -13.10
CA ILE A 214 -1.13 10.39 -13.08
C ILE A 214 -0.66 9.58 -14.28
N ARG A 215 -0.68 10.14 -15.49
CA ARG A 215 -0.19 9.44 -16.68
C ARG A 215 1.28 9.05 -16.57
N MET A 216 2.14 9.95 -16.11
CA MET A 216 3.56 9.68 -15.95
C MET A 216 3.86 8.59 -14.91
N ASN A 217 3.08 8.49 -13.84
CA ASN A 217 3.38 7.62 -12.71
C ASN A 217 2.55 6.33 -12.66
N LEU A 218 1.38 6.31 -13.30
CA LEU A 218 0.48 5.15 -13.35
C LEU A 218 0.45 4.52 -14.74
N PHE A 219 0.50 5.29 -15.82
CA PHE A 219 0.26 4.76 -17.18
C PHE A 219 1.52 4.61 -18.05
N ARG A 220 2.66 5.19 -17.66
CA ARG A 220 3.89 5.22 -18.48
C ARG A 220 4.70 3.91 -18.47
N ASP A 221 4.57 3.07 -17.45
CA ASP A 221 5.32 1.81 -17.35
C ASP A 221 4.64 0.66 -18.10
N LYS A 222 4.58 0.72 -19.43
CA LYS A 222 4.13 -0.42 -20.28
C LYS A 222 5.15 -1.57 -20.39
N ALA A 223 6.26 -1.58 -19.63
CA ALA A 223 7.41 -2.42 -20.01
C ALA A 223 8.19 -3.15 -18.90
N SER A 224 7.67 -3.35 -17.68
CA SER A 224 8.41 -4.21 -16.72
C SER A 224 7.62 -4.99 -15.67
N ALA A 225 6.29 -4.85 -15.60
CA ALA A 225 5.45 -5.74 -14.80
C ALA A 225 4.75 -6.75 -15.73
N PRO A 226 4.63 -8.04 -15.36
CA PRO A 226 4.00 -9.04 -16.24
C PRO A 226 2.47 -8.89 -16.45
N GLU A 227 1.80 -7.85 -15.94
CA GLU A 227 0.40 -7.97 -15.46
C GLU A 227 -0.57 -6.82 -15.80
N ASP A 228 -0.25 -5.92 -16.75
CA ASP A 228 -1.20 -4.86 -17.12
C ASP A 228 -2.24 -5.39 -18.14
N SER A 229 -3.48 -5.62 -17.67
CA SER A 229 -4.65 -5.82 -18.53
C SER A 229 -5.59 -4.62 -18.40
N ALA A 230 -6.55 -4.44 -19.31
CA ALA A 230 -7.52 -3.33 -19.21
C ALA A 230 -8.29 -3.31 -17.87
N HIS A 231 -8.40 -4.47 -17.21
CA HIS A 231 -9.17 -4.70 -15.97
C HIS A 231 -8.29 -4.89 -14.72
N LEU A 232 -6.96 -4.84 -14.85
CA LEU A 232 -6.03 -4.95 -13.72
C LEU A 232 -4.89 -3.96 -13.89
N LYS A 233 -4.64 -3.17 -12.85
CA LYS A 233 -3.45 -2.35 -12.73
C LYS A 233 -2.66 -2.72 -11.48
N VAL A 234 -1.36 -2.99 -11.62
CA VAL A 234 -0.45 -3.24 -10.49
C VAL A 234 0.62 -2.16 -10.42
N ILE A 235 0.78 -1.53 -9.26
CA ILE A 235 1.79 -0.49 -9.03
C ILE A 235 2.57 -0.74 -7.74
N ARG A 236 3.78 -0.20 -7.65
CA ARG A 236 4.61 -0.29 -6.44
C ARG A 236 4.21 0.76 -5.40
N ARG A 237 4.55 0.51 -4.13
CA ARG A 237 4.37 1.47 -3.03
C ARG A 237 4.90 2.87 -3.35
N GLN A 238 6.07 2.97 -3.96
CA GLN A 238 6.66 4.24 -4.37
C GLN A 238 5.81 5.00 -5.41
N GLN A 239 5.28 4.32 -6.43
CA GLN A 239 4.41 4.92 -7.44
C GLN A 239 3.10 5.39 -6.79
N LEU A 240 2.52 4.57 -5.92
CA LEU A 240 1.35 4.95 -5.14
C LEU A 240 1.62 6.19 -4.28
N LEU A 241 2.75 6.25 -3.57
CA LEU A 241 3.14 7.44 -2.78
C LEU A 241 3.23 8.71 -3.63
N LYS A 242 3.75 8.65 -4.86
CA LYS A 242 3.78 9.80 -5.77
C LYS A 242 2.38 10.30 -6.11
N VAL A 243 1.41 9.40 -6.25
CA VAL A 243 0.01 9.75 -6.53
C VAL A 243 -0.68 10.31 -5.29
N LEU A 244 -0.48 9.65 -4.14
CA LEU A 244 -1.03 10.11 -2.87
C LEU A 244 -0.47 11.48 -2.45
N ALA A 245 0.79 11.77 -2.74
CA ALA A 245 1.40 13.08 -2.48
C ALA A 245 0.71 14.20 -3.28
N VAL A 246 0.35 13.93 -4.53
CA VAL A 246 -0.41 14.87 -5.34
C VAL A 246 -1.82 15.06 -4.81
N LEU A 247 -2.50 13.99 -4.40
CA LEU A 247 -3.88 14.04 -3.90
C LEU A 247 -4.00 14.67 -2.50
N PHE A 248 -3.10 14.35 -1.57
CA PHE A 248 -3.29 14.65 -0.15
C PHE A 248 -2.28 15.65 0.41
N LEU A 249 -1.15 15.88 -0.27
CA LEU A 249 -0.11 16.84 0.14
C LEU A 249 0.05 18.02 -0.83
N GLY A 250 -0.57 17.97 -2.01
CA GLY A 250 -0.53 19.04 -3.00
C GLY A 250 0.84 19.19 -3.68
N ILE A 251 1.67 18.14 -3.66
CA ILE A 251 3.03 18.17 -4.19
C ILE A 251 3.28 17.07 -5.21
N GLN A 252 4.06 17.39 -6.24
CA GLN A 252 4.61 16.39 -7.17
C GLN A 252 5.94 15.87 -6.61
N ALA A 253 5.85 14.80 -5.82
CA ALA A 253 7.04 14.23 -5.19
C ALA A 253 7.94 13.52 -6.21
N GLU A 254 9.17 14.00 -6.37
CA GLU A 254 10.19 13.32 -7.16
C GLU A 254 10.88 12.24 -6.31
N ILE A 255 10.36 11.03 -6.39
CA ILE A 255 11.00 9.86 -5.79
C ILE A 255 11.84 9.16 -6.87
N PRO A 256 13.19 9.21 -6.80
CA PRO A 256 14.09 8.62 -7.80
C PRO A 256 13.82 7.14 -8.00
N GLU A 257 13.84 6.69 -9.25
CA GLU A 257 13.64 5.27 -9.56
C GLU A 257 14.93 4.48 -9.41
N ILE A 258 14.77 3.16 -9.27
CA ILE A 258 15.85 2.18 -9.01
C ILE A 258 17.01 2.30 -10.03
N LYS A 259 16.74 2.76 -11.25
CA LYS A 259 17.73 2.86 -12.33
C LYS A 259 18.70 4.03 -12.16
N ASP A 260 18.35 5.05 -11.36
CA ASP A 260 19.10 6.31 -11.28
C ASP A 260 20.09 6.36 -10.11
N ALA A 261 20.12 5.33 -9.25
CA ALA A 261 21.00 5.29 -8.07
C ALA A 261 22.20 4.33 -8.29
N PRO A 262 23.46 4.81 -8.22
CA PRO A 262 24.64 3.97 -8.40
C PRO A 262 24.83 2.91 -7.29
N ASN A 263 24.16 3.07 -6.15
CA ASN A 263 24.09 2.10 -5.07
C ASN A 263 22.71 1.45 -5.05
N ARG A 264 22.59 0.26 -5.64
CA ARG A 264 21.36 -0.57 -5.78
C ARG A 264 20.66 -0.96 -4.47
N MET A 265 21.10 -0.46 -3.31
CA MET A 265 20.60 -0.84 -1.99
C MET A 265 19.47 0.05 -1.44
N PHE A 266 19.22 1.23 -2.04
CA PHE A 266 18.21 2.19 -1.55
C PHE A 266 16.98 2.25 -2.48
N THR A 267 16.05 1.30 -2.36
CA THR A 267 15.01 1.11 -3.41
C THR A 267 13.56 1.13 -2.91
N GLY A 268 13.30 1.72 -1.73
CA GLY A 268 11.96 1.93 -1.20
C GLY A 268 11.73 3.35 -0.66
N CYS A 269 10.47 3.76 -0.61
CA CYS A 269 10.03 4.99 0.07
C CYS A 269 8.91 4.62 1.04
N LEU A 270 9.07 4.96 2.32
CA LEU A 270 8.13 4.65 3.39
C LEU A 270 7.18 5.81 3.69
N GLY A 271 7.45 6.99 3.14
CA GLY A 271 6.63 8.18 3.33
C GLY A 271 7.29 9.45 2.83
N ILE A 272 6.54 10.54 2.88
CA ILE A 272 6.94 11.86 2.43
C ILE A 272 6.56 12.85 3.52
N ILE A 273 7.50 13.71 3.88
CA ILE A 273 7.30 14.81 4.81
C ILE A 273 7.35 16.13 4.04
N HIS A 274 6.24 16.86 4.10
CA HIS A 274 6.10 18.21 3.59
C HIS A 274 5.49 19.09 4.69
N LYS A 275 4.46 19.90 4.38
CA LYS A 275 3.61 20.57 5.39
C LYS A 275 2.96 19.57 6.35
N ARG A 276 2.62 18.39 5.84
CA ARG A 276 2.15 17.21 6.57
C ARG A 276 2.98 16.01 6.16
N ALA A 277 2.92 14.94 6.96
CA ALA A 277 3.60 13.71 6.61
C ALA A 277 2.62 12.64 6.16
N LEU A 278 2.86 12.06 5.00
CA LEU A 278 2.19 10.85 4.55
C LEU A 278 3.12 9.67 4.79
N VAL A 279 2.77 8.75 5.68
CA VAL A 279 3.65 7.65 6.10
C VAL A 279 2.96 6.30 6.00
N THR A 280 3.73 5.25 5.76
CA THR A 280 3.24 3.87 5.83
C THR A 280 2.86 3.49 7.27
N ASN A 281 1.84 2.65 7.41
CA ASN A 281 1.36 2.20 8.72
C ASN A 281 2.39 1.38 9.52
N SER A 282 3.33 0.72 8.84
CA SER A 282 4.42 -0.02 9.48
C SER A 282 5.36 0.86 10.28
N LEU A 283 5.58 2.12 9.87
CA LEU A 283 6.31 3.11 10.66
C LEU A 283 5.62 3.48 11.98
N LEU A 284 4.28 3.40 12.00
CA LEU A 284 3.45 3.69 13.18
C LEU A 284 3.15 2.44 14.01
N GLY A 285 3.67 1.28 13.61
CA GLY A 285 3.39 0.00 14.24
C GLY A 285 1.94 -0.45 14.11
N ARG A 286 1.20 0.00 13.08
CA ARG A 286 -0.16 -0.45 12.77
C ARG A 286 -0.08 -1.61 11.76
N CYS A 287 0.27 -2.80 12.26
CA CYS A 287 0.76 -3.91 11.43
C CYS A 287 0.11 -5.26 11.76
N SER A 288 -1.18 -5.26 12.10
CA SER A 288 -1.88 -6.46 12.59
C SER A 288 -2.25 -7.46 11.48
N SER A 289 -2.37 -6.97 10.25
CA SER A 289 -2.80 -7.70 9.05
C SER A 289 -2.15 -7.12 7.79
N PRO A 290 -2.14 -7.85 6.66
CA PRO A 290 -1.72 -7.29 5.37
C PRO A 290 -2.48 -6.01 5.03
N ILE A 291 -3.80 -5.97 5.22
CA ILE A 291 -4.65 -4.81 4.92
C ILE A 291 -4.16 -3.55 5.68
N GLU A 292 -3.83 -3.68 6.96
CA GLU A 292 -3.29 -2.56 7.74
C GLU A 292 -1.92 -2.11 7.23
N LEU A 293 -1.06 -3.04 6.80
CA LEU A 293 0.27 -2.73 6.25
C LEU A 293 0.21 -1.96 4.93
N GLY A 294 -0.79 -2.23 4.09
CA GLY A 294 -0.97 -1.53 2.82
C GLY A 294 -1.59 -0.13 2.95
N ARG A 295 -1.93 0.30 4.16
CA ARG A 295 -2.48 1.64 4.37
C ARG A 295 -1.39 2.63 4.72
N PHE A 296 -1.66 3.87 4.37
CA PHE A 296 -0.88 5.05 4.73
C PHE A 296 -1.66 5.86 5.75
N THR A 297 -0.96 6.60 6.60
CA THR A 297 -1.56 7.55 7.54
C THR A 297 -1.07 8.95 7.20
N LEU A 298 -2.01 9.90 7.16
CA LEU A 298 -1.70 11.32 7.00
C LEU A 298 -1.57 11.99 8.37
N LEU A 299 -0.34 12.29 8.76
CA LEU A 299 0.01 12.87 10.04
C LEU A 299 -0.02 14.40 10.00
N ASP A 300 -0.72 14.96 10.97
CA ASP A 300 -0.81 16.39 11.27
C ASP A 300 -0.20 16.69 12.65
N VAL A 301 1.01 16.17 12.87
CA VAL A 301 1.78 16.28 14.12
C VAL A 301 3.22 16.68 13.81
N ASP A 302 3.99 17.01 14.86
CA ASP A 302 5.43 17.22 14.72
C ASP A 302 6.12 15.94 14.25
N VAL A 303 6.83 16.05 13.14
CA VAL A 303 7.56 14.97 12.47
C VAL A 303 9.06 15.24 12.43
N GLY A 304 9.55 16.18 13.24
CA GLY A 304 10.98 16.48 13.36
C GLY A 304 11.84 15.31 13.83
N GLY A 305 11.25 14.33 14.52
CA GLY A 305 11.93 13.11 14.97
C GLY A 305 11.96 11.97 13.95
N ILE A 306 11.36 12.12 12.77
CA ILE A 306 11.33 11.07 11.74
C ILE A 306 12.54 11.26 10.79
N PRO A 307 13.43 10.27 10.64
CA PRO A 307 14.53 10.31 9.70
C PRO A 307 14.05 10.53 8.26
N ARG A 308 14.69 11.44 7.53
CA ARG A 308 14.33 11.79 6.15
C ARG A 308 15.51 12.40 5.41
N ASP A 309 15.51 12.23 4.09
CA ASP A 309 16.48 12.90 3.22
C ASP A 309 16.15 14.39 3.02
N HIS A 310 17.05 15.10 2.35
CA HIS A 310 16.91 16.53 2.03
C HIS A 310 15.68 16.87 1.15
N ARG A 311 15.05 15.87 0.52
CA ARG A 311 13.79 16.02 -0.25
C ARG A 311 12.55 15.75 0.61
N GLY A 312 12.73 15.45 1.90
CA GLY A 312 11.66 15.07 2.81
C GLY A 312 11.18 13.63 2.62
N LEU A 313 11.93 12.78 1.91
CA LEU A 313 11.55 11.38 1.72
C LEU A 313 12.01 10.53 2.90
N ILE A 314 11.12 9.70 3.44
CA ILE A 314 11.45 8.72 4.48
C ILE A 314 11.87 7.44 3.77
N ARG A 315 13.14 7.08 3.92
CA ARG A 315 13.72 5.89 3.28
C ARG A 315 13.91 4.76 4.29
N PRO A 316 13.72 3.50 3.89
CA PRO A 316 14.00 2.37 4.78
C PRO A 316 15.50 2.29 5.05
N GLY A 317 15.87 2.13 6.32
CA GLY A 317 17.24 1.80 6.72
C GLY A 317 17.59 0.35 6.43
N MET A 318 18.88 0.04 6.58
CA MET A 318 19.45 -1.27 6.29
C MET A 318 19.91 -1.95 7.58
N LEU A 319 19.61 -3.23 7.73
CA LEU A 319 20.24 -4.04 8.76
C LEU A 319 21.55 -4.63 8.21
N THR A 320 22.67 -4.19 8.75
CA THR A 320 24.03 -4.75 8.55
C THR A 320 24.22 -6.06 9.30
N HIS A 321 23.53 -6.21 10.43
CA HIS A 321 23.64 -7.38 11.28
C HIS A 321 22.56 -8.41 10.95
N THR A 322 22.93 -9.43 10.17
CA THR A 322 22.29 -10.74 10.31
C THR A 322 22.38 -11.15 11.77
N PRO A 323 21.30 -11.65 12.40
CA PRO A 323 21.33 -12.06 13.79
C PRO A 323 22.52 -13.03 13.97
N PRO A 324 23.35 -12.85 15.02
CA PRO A 324 24.64 -13.49 15.11
C PRO A 324 24.53 -15.00 14.90
N MET A 325 25.36 -15.55 14.02
CA MET A 325 25.44 -16.99 13.69
C MET A 325 25.62 -17.88 14.94
N GLU A 326 26.00 -17.32 16.08
CA GLU A 326 26.07 -18.01 17.39
C GLU A 326 24.71 -18.53 17.89
N LEU A 327 23.60 -18.07 17.29
CA LEU A 327 22.23 -18.59 17.50
C LEU A 327 22.04 -20.04 17.00
N LEU A 328 22.90 -20.52 16.10
CA LEU A 328 22.84 -21.88 15.54
C LEU A 328 23.33 -22.96 16.51
N ASN A 329 24.14 -22.62 17.51
CA ASN A 329 24.77 -23.59 18.41
C ASN A 329 23.93 -23.95 19.64
N ALA A 330 22.94 -23.13 20.02
CA ALA A 330 22.04 -23.42 21.16
C ALA A 330 21.06 -24.59 20.86
N ALA A 331 20.88 -24.89 19.58
CA ALA A 331 20.02 -25.93 19.02
C ALA A 331 20.31 -27.35 19.52
N GLU A 332 21.58 -27.71 19.67
CA GLU A 332 21.99 -29.09 20.00
C GLU A 332 21.62 -29.47 21.44
N THR A 333 21.39 -28.48 22.30
CA THR A 333 21.03 -28.69 23.72
C THR A 333 19.52 -28.72 23.96
N ALA A 334 18.70 -28.28 23.01
CA ALA A 334 17.24 -28.18 23.12
C ALA A 334 16.55 -29.54 22.91
N LYS A 335 16.87 -30.54 23.74
CA LYS A 335 16.08 -31.78 23.82
C LYS A 335 14.65 -31.45 24.25
N ARG A 336 13.70 -31.51 23.31
CA ARG A 336 12.23 -31.61 23.50
C ARG A 336 11.73 -30.95 24.79
N VAL A 337 11.90 -29.63 24.92
CA VAL A 337 11.35 -28.96 26.09
C VAL A 337 9.94 -28.49 25.78
N ARG A 338 8.96 -29.24 26.30
CA ARG A 338 7.56 -28.81 26.38
C ARG A 338 7.45 -27.83 27.55
N TYR A 339 7.60 -26.54 27.29
CA TYR A 339 7.33 -25.53 28.32
C TYR A 339 5.83 -25.23 28.38
N GLN A 340 5.25 -25.28 29.58
CA GLN A 340 3.92 -24.71 29.82
C GLN A 340 4.04 -23.19 29.77
N ILE A 341 3.60 -22.56 28.68
CA ILE A 341 3.53 -21.10 28.58
C ILE A 341 2.56 -20.60 29.68
N ARG A 342 2.98 -19.70 30.57
CA ARG A 342 2.06 -19.11 31.57
C ARG A 342 1.26 -17.98 30.92
N GLU A 343 -0.07 -18.06 30.99
CA GLU A 343 -0.96 -16.95 30.65
C GLU A 343 -0.76 -15.85 31.68
N VAL A 344 -0.05 -14.79 31.31
CA VAL A 344 -0.19 -13.53 32.04
C VAL A 344 -1.24 -12.75 31.28
N SER A 345 -2.45 -12.81 31.81
CA SER A 345 -3.63 -12.06 31.41
C SER A 345 -3.40 -10.55 31.62
N SER A 346 -2.69 -9.89 30.71
CA SER A 346 -2.81 -8.44 30.56
C SER A 346 -3.56 -8.15 29.26
N SER A 347 -4.71 -7.49 29.37
CA SER A 347 -5.56 -7.09 28.25
C SER A 347 -4.90 -6.10 27.30
N ASP A 348 -3.82 -5.45 27.74
CA ASP A 348 -3.18 -4.38 27.00
C ASP A 348 -1.84 -4.90 26.48
N GLU A 349 -1.73 -4.97 25.15
CA GLU A 349 -0.48 -5.27 24.46
C GLU A 349 0.50 -4.10 24.71
N ASP A 350 1.43 -4.29 25.65
CA ASP A 350 2.51 -3.33 25.95
C ASP A 350 3.65 -3.44 24.92
N LEU A 351 3.29 -3.38 23.63
CA LEU A 351 4.20 -3.35 22.49
C LEU A 351 4.14 -1.97 21.81
N ILE A 352 5.30 -1.34 21.73
CA ILE A 352 5.48 -0.02 21.13
C ILE A 352 6.48 -0.15 19.98
N PHE A 353 6.23 0.59 18.91
CA PHE A 353 7.14 0.70 17.78
C PHE A 353 7.70 2.12 17.78
N ASN A 354 9.01 2.24 17.85
CA ASN A 354 9.72 3.50 17.83
C ASN A 354 10.45 3.62 16.51
N ILE A 355 10.28 4.76 15.84
CA ILE A 355 11.08 5.10 14.66
C ILE A 355 12.47 5.51 15.16
N GLU A 356 13.52 4.89 14.63
CA GLU A 356 14.92 5.19 14.97
C GLU A 356 15.70 5.47 13.68
N PRO A 357 16.65 6.43 13.67
CA PRO A 357 17.63 6.56 12.59
C PRO A 357 18.48 5.30 12.43
N ASP A 358 18.88 4.97 11.20
CA ASP A 358 19.91 3.96 10.95
C ASP A 358 21.29 4.53 11.26
N TRP A 359 21.64 4.51 12.54
CA TRP A 359 22.92 5.03 13.05
C TRP A 359 24.15 4.28 12.52
N GLU A 360 23.98 3.06 12.02
CA GLU A 360 25.09 2.21 11.59
C GLU A 360 25.46 2.42 10.12
N ASN A 361 24.49 2.80 9.28
CA ASN A 361 24.71 3.04 7.85
C ASN A 361 24.47 4.48 7.44
N ASP A 362 23.21 4.92 7.52
CA ASP A 362 22.76 6.22 7.04
C ASP A 362 21.70 6.82 7.97
N PRO A 363 22.04 7.82 8.79
CA PRO A 363 21.12 8.40 9.77
C PRO A 363 19.93 9.13 9.13
N ASP A 364 19.95 9.40 7.82
CA ASP A 364 18.80 9.95 7.09
C ASP A 364 17.75 8.88 6.72
N THR A 365 18.05 7.60 7.00
CA THR A 365 17.13 6.48 6.78
C THR A 365 16.51 5.97 8.09
N ALA A 366 15.31 5.40 7.97
CA ALA A 366 14.46 5.02 9.09
C ALA A 366 14.41 3.51 9.31
N LEU A 367 14.65 3.11 10.56
CA LEU A 367 14.39 1.78 11.10
C LEU A 367 13.22 1.84 12.08
N VAL A 368 12.65 0.68 12.38
CA VAL A 368 11.64 0.54 13.44
C VAL A 368 12.16 -0.39 14.52
N CYS A 369 12.08 0.08 15.76
CA CYS A 369 12.48 -0.60 16.99
C CYS A 369 11.22 -1.04 17.74
N ALA A 370 11.01 -2.35 17.82
CA ALA A 370 9.92 -2.94 18.60
C ALA A 370 10.35 -3.07 20.08
N ARG A 371 9.53 -2.53 20.99
CA ARG A 371 9.76 -2.59 22.43
C ARG A 371 8.57 -3.21 23.13
N TYR A 372 8.82 -4.28 23.89
CA TYR A 372 7.81 -4.92 24.71
C TYR A 372 8.10 -4.65 26.18
N LYS A 373 7.12 -4.09 26.92
CA LYS A 373 7.30 -3.68 28.33
C LYS A 373 8.54 -2.81 28.55
N GLY A 374 8.76 -1.88 27.63
CA GLY A 374 9.91 -0.95 27.62
C GLY A 374 11.26 -1.56 27.18
N ARG A 375 11.39 -2.88 27.12
CA ARG A 375 12.62 -3.56 26.66
C ARG A 375 12.62 -3.70 25.14
N ARG A 376 13.76 -3.45 24.51
CA ARG A 376 13.97 -3.61 23.06
C ARG A 376 13.93 -5.09 22.70
N LEU A 377 13.03 -5.47 21.80
CA LEU A 377 12.95 -6.81 21.21
C LEU A 377 13.89 -6.91 20.01
N ALA A 378 13.71 -6.00 19.07
CA ALA A 378 14.43 -6.00 17.81
C ALA A 378 14.31 -4.65 17.11
N THR A 379 15.22 -4.44 16.16
CA THR A 379 15.16 -3.34 15.20
C THR A 379 15.23 -3.93 13.81
N PHE A 380 14.42 -3.41 12.90
CA PHE A 380 14.31 -3.93 11.54
C PHE A 380 13.92 -2.85 10.54
N SER A 381 14.18 -3.15 9.27
CA SER A 381 13.75 -2.34 8.14
C SER A 381 12.25 -2.57 7.88
N PRO A 382 11.39 -1.52 7.94
CA PRO A 382 9.95 -1.68 7.74
C PRO A 382 9.60 -2.22 6.36
N ALA A 383 10.27 -1.75 5.30
CA ALA A 383 10.00 -2.20 3.93
C ALA A 383 10.18 -3.73 3.79
N ALA A 384 11.28 -4.25 4.33
CA ALA A 384 11.59 -5.67 4.28
C ALA A 384 10.65 -6.50 5.17
N ALA A 385 10.31 -5.99 6.35
CA ALA A 385 9.36 -6.61 7.25
C ALA A 385 7.96 -6.71 6.62
N ASP A 386 7.50 -5.64 5.97
CA ASP A 386 6.19 -5.57 5.29
C ASP A 386 6.08 -6.59 4.17
N TYR A 387 7.08 -6.61 3.27
CA TYR A 387 7.13 -7.57 2.17
C TYR A 387 7.05 -9.01 2.67
N SER A 388 7.86 -9.33 3.70
CA SER A 388 7.96 -10.67 4.26
C SER A 388 6.71 -11.09 4.99
N PHE A 389 6.14 -10.18 5.79
CA PHE A 389 4.89 -10.42 6.49
C PHE A 389 3.79 -10.77 5.48
N CYS A 390 3.62 -9.98 4.42
CA CYS A 390 2.62 -10.24 3.36
C CYS A 390 2.89 -11.54 2.59
N GLN A 391 4.15 -11.83 2.25
CA GLN A 391 4.55 -13.05 1.55
C GLN A 391 4.13 -14.31 2.32
N TYR A 392 4.38 -14.31 3.63
CA TYR A 392 4.18 -15.48 4.48
C TYR A 392 2.89 -15.47 5.30
N TYR A 393 2.05 -14.46 5.11
CA TYR A 393 0.75 -14.38 5.77
C TYR A 393 -0.19 -15.48 5.27
N VAL A 394 -0.78 -16.22 6.19
CA VAL A 394 -1.79 -17.24 5.93
C VAL A 394 -3.13 -16.69 6.38
N SER A 395 -4.04 -16.50 5.41
CA SER A 395 -5.39 -16.01 5.68
C SER A 395 -6.15 -16.97 6.61
N PRO A 396 -7.03 -16.46 7.49
CA PRO A 396 -7.93 -17.30 8.28
C PRO A 396 -8.74 -18.23 7.38
N GLN A 397 -8.95 -19.48 7.79
CA GLN A 397 -10.00 -20.30 7.21
C GLN A 397 -11.35 -19.71 7.62
N ASN A 398 -12.32 -19.66 6.68
CA ASN A 398 -13.69 -19.21 6.94
C ASN A 398 -14.35 -20.12 7.98
N ILE A 399 -14.12 -19.85 9.26
CA ILE A 399 -14.82 -20.49 10.35
C ILE A 399 -16.19 -19.85 10.38
N SER A 400 -17.21 -20.63 10.02
CA SER A 400 -18.60 -20.17 10.03
C SER A 400 -18.91 -19.52 11.38
N THR A 401 -19.62 -18.40 11.37
CA THR A 401 -19.97 -17.61 12.57
C THR A 401 -20.66 -18.44 13.65
N SER A 402 -21.31 -19.55 13.30
CA SER A 402 -21.88 -20.53 14.24
C SER A 402 -20.87 -21.35 15.04
N THR A 403 -19.60 -21.38 14.64
CA THR A 403 -18.49 -22.09 15.31
C THR A 403 -17.59 -21.18 16.15
N LEU A 404 -17.80 -19.85 16.12
CA LEU A 404 -17.02 -18.89 16.92
C LEU A 404 -17.19 -19.09 18.44
N SER A 405 -18.34 -19.62 18.88
CA SER A 405 -18.55 -20.03 20.28
C SER A 405 -17.78 -21.31 20.67
N ALA A 406 -17.17 -21.99 19.71
CA ALA A 406 -16.53 -23.30 19.88
C ALA A 406 -15.08 -23.32 19.35
N MET A 407 -14.44 -22.17 19.13
CA MET A 407 -12.99 -22.12 19.02
C MET A 407 -12.42 -22.69 20.31
N PRO A 408 -11.65 -23.80 20.28
CA PRO A 408 -11.21 -24.42 21.50
C PRO A 408 -10.36 -23.42 22.27
N LEU A 409 -10.74 -23.13 23.51
CA LEU A 409 -9.89 -22.43 24.50
C LEU A 409 -8.54 -23.15 24.73
N ARG A 410 -8.32 -24.31 24.10
CA ARG A 410 -7.08 -25.05 24.16
C ARG A 410 -6.09 -24.51 23.15
N ARG A 411 -4.94 -24.07 23.65
CA ARG A 411 -3.73 -23.87 22.84
C ARG A 411 -3.53 -25.05 21.93
N SER A 412 -3.41 -24.76 20.66
CA SER A 412 -2.98 -25.73 19.68
C SER A 412 -1.45 -25.84 19.79
N THR A 413 -0.96 -27.04 20.07
CA THR A 413 0.47 -27.33 20.24
C THR A 413 1.06 -27.86 18.93
N LEU A 414 2.35 -27.62 18.68
CA LEU A 414 3.03 -28.31 17.58
C LEU A 414 3.07 -29.81 17.85
N SER A 415 2.80 -30.62 16.83
CA SER A 415 2.97 -32.07 16.93
C SER A 415 4.45 -32.45 17.13
N GLN A 416 5.37 -31.67 16.53
CA GLN A 416 6.82 -31.78 16.64
C GLN A 416 7.46 -30.39 16.52
N GLY A 417 8.37 -30.03 17.44
CA GLY A 417 9.09 -28.76 17.40
C GLY A 417 9.36 -28.15 18.78
N VAL A 418 9.74 -26.87 18.78
CA VAL A 418 9.96 -26.05 19.99
C VAL A 418 8.88 -24.97 20.06
N GLU A 419 8.26 -24.83 21.22
CA GLU A 419 7.30 -23.75 21.49
C GLU A 419 8.00 -22.65 22.30
N ILE A 420 7.88 -21.40 21.83
CA ILE A 420 8.53 -20.23 22.41
C ILE A 420 7.45 -19.22 22.80
N GLY A 421 7.51 -18.71 24.03
CA GLY A 421 6.68 -17.61 24.48
C GLY A 421 7.43 -16.28 24.52
N ILE A 422 6.70 -15.19 24.71
CA ILE A 422 7.31 -13.86 24.88
C ILE A 422 8.32 -13.84 26.03
N ALA A 423 8.04 -14.54 27.15
CA ALA A 423 8.94 -14.61 28.28
C ALA A 423 10.31 -15.21 27.95
N ASP A 424 10.39 -16.07 26.92
CA ASP A 424 11.64 -16.69 26.48
C ASP A 424 12.47 -15.74 25.62
N ILE A 425 11.83 -14.86 24.84
CA ILE A 425 12.49 -13.80 24.07
C ILE A 425 13.04 -12.70 24.98
N MET A 426 12.40 -12.50 26.13
CA MET A 426 12.74 -11.43 27.08
C MET A 426 13.89 -11.77 28.03
N LYS A 427 14.44 -12.99 27.98
CA LYS A 427 15.57 -13.38 28.83
C LYS A 427 16.87 -12.74 28.33
N ASP A 428 17.77 -12.41 29.24
CA ASP A 428 19.03 -11.74 28.90
C ASP A 428 19.98 -12.66 28.10
N ASP A 429 19.76 -13.97 28.16
CA ASP A 429 20.43 -15.03 27.40
C ASP A 429 19.58 -15.57 26.24
N ALA A 430 18.54 -14.83 25.82
CA ALA A 430 17.63 -15.20 24.73
C ALA A 430 18.37 -15.24 23.38
N THR A 431 19.14 -16.29 23.21
CA THR A 431 19.66 -16.76 21.93
C THR A 431 18.47 -17.31 21.16
N LEU A 432 17.79 -16.45 20.41
CA LEU A 432 16.68 -16.82 19.51
C LEU A 432 16.96 -18.15 18.78
N LEU A 433 16.20 -19.15 19.19
CA LEU A 433 16.34 -20.54 18.85
C LEU A 433 16.19 -20.77 17.34
N CYS A 434 17.30 -21.09 16.68
CA CYS A 434 17.29 -21.67 15.34
C CYS A 434 18.24 -22.87 15.34
N SER A 435 17.72 -24.04 15.69
CA SER A 435 18.23 -25.26 15.08
C SER A 435 17.84 -25.24 13.61
N VAL A 436 18.79 -25.53 12.71
CA VAL A 436 18.51 -25.70 11.28
C VAL A 436 17.44 -26.78 11.04
N ASP A 437 17.24 -27.68 12.00
CA ASP A 437 16.44 -28.89 11.79
C ASP A 437 15.14 -28.94 12.59
N THR A 438 14.83 -27.93 13.43
CA THR A 438 13.68 -28.00 14.34
C THR A 438 12.65 -26.90 14.06
N PRO A 439 11.38 -27.25 13.75
CA PRO A 439 10.30 -26.29 13.66
C PRO A 439 10.08 -25.51 14.96
N VAL A 440 9.77 -24.23 14.84
CA VAL A 440 9.49 -23.34 15.98
C VAL A 440 8.05 -22.85 15.91
N LEU A 441 7.36 -22.82 17.03
CA LEU A 441 6.07 -22.13 17.19
C LEU A 441 6.21 -21.00 18.19
N PHE A 442 5.96 -19.78 17.72
CA PHE A 442 5.72 -18.62 18.56
C PHE A 442 4.22 -18.37 18.68
N GLN A 443 3.72 -18.28 19.91
CA GLN A 443 2.31 -17.96 20.18
C GLN A 443 2.16 -16.52 20.69
N ALA A 444 1.60 -15.66 19.84
CA ALA A 444 1.20 -14.28 20.13
C ALA A 444 -0.33 -14.19 20.31
N LEU A 445 -0.86 -14.92 21.30
CA LEU A 445 -2.30 -14.97 21.58
C LEU A 445 -2.83 -13.55 21.90
N ASP A 446 -3.87 -13.12 21.19
CA ASP A 446 -4.48 -11.80 21.33
C ASP A 446 -3.47 -10.61 21.23
N GLN A 447 -2.30 -10.83 20.59
CA GLN A 447 -1.23 -9.82 20.43
C GLN A 447 -0.79 -9.75 18.96
N PRO A 448 -1.61 -9.16 18.08
CA PRO A 448 -1.38 -9.22 16.65
C PRO A 448 -0.17 -8.41 16.18
N ARG A 449 0.19 -7.32 16.88
CA ARG A 449 1.35 -6.49 16.52
C ARG A 449 2.66 -7.19 16.90
N LEU A 450 2.65 -7.98 17.98
CA LEU A 450 3.77 -8.84 18.33
C LEU A 450 4.05 -9.88 17.24
N ARG A 451 3.03 -10.40 16.55
CA ARG A 451 3.25 -11.30 15.40
C ARG A 451 4.11 -10.64 14.32
N TYR A 452 3.83 -9.38 14.00
CA TYR A 452 4.61 -8.63 13.02
C TYR A 452 6.05 -8.44 13.48
N ALA A 453 6.26 -8.02 14.74
CA ALA A 453 7.61 -7.84 15.29
C ALA A 453 8.43 -9.15 15.24
N ILE A 454 7.83 -10.27 15.62
CA ILE A 454 8.49 -11.58 15.56
C ILE A 454 8.73 -12.02 14.11
N ALA A 455 7.77 -11.83 13.21
CA ALA A 455 7.97 -12.15 11.79
C ALA A 455 9.13 -11.34 11.18
N ALA A 456 9.24 -10.06 11.53
CA ALA A 456 10.34 -9.20 11.12
C ALA A 456 11.70 -9.65 11.69
N MET A 457 11.74 -10.16 12.92
CA MET A 457 12.95 -10.74 13.52
C MET A 457 13.44 -11.97 12.77
N TYR A 458 12.53 -12.86 12.39
CA TYR A 458 12.88 -14.10 11.69
C TYR A 458 13.15 -13.91 10.20
N PHE A 459 12.80 -12.76 9.60
CA PHE A 459 13.12 -12.48 8.20
C PHE A 459 14.62 -12.56 7.89
N SER A 460 15.46 -12.06 8.80
CA SER A 460 16.93 -12.08 8.64
C SER A 460 17.55 -13.45 8.98
N SER A 461 16.76 -14.39 9.53
CA SER A 461 17.21 -15.74 9.87
C SER A 461 17.16 -16.69 8.65
N MET A 462 17.83 -17.83 8.70
CA MET A 462 17.71 -18.89 7.66
C MET A 462 16.41 -19.71 7.78
N ALA A 463 15.34 -19.17 8.35
CA ALA A 463 14.08 -19.87 8.57
C ALA A 463 12.94 -19.37 7.66
N ASN A 464 12.02 -20.27 7.31
CA ASN A 464 10.75 -19.92 6.66
C ASN A 464 9.73 -19.50 7.73
N CYS A 465 9.49 -18.21 7.90
CA CYS A 465 8.48 -17.69 8.82
C CYS A 465 7.08 -17.84 8.21
N TYR A 466 6.05 -18.22 8.96
CA TYR A 466 4.64 -18.26 8.54
C TYR A 466 3.81 -17.53 9.59
N VAL A 467 3.02 -16.55 9.16
CA VAL A 467 2.17 -15.78 10.08
C VAL A 467 0.74 -16.28 9.96
N VAL A 468 0.16 -16.80 11.04
CA VAL A 468 -1.17 -17.42 11.02
C VAL A 468 -2.10 -16.86 12.09
N SER A 469 -3.36 -16.65 11.73
CA SER A 469 -4.31 -15.83 12.49
C SER A 469 -5.45 -16.59 13.20
N ASP A 470 -5.65 -17.88 12.92
CA ASP A 470 -6.87 -18.59 13.33
C ASP A 470 -6.65 -19.97 13.99
N CYS A 471 -5.73 -20.80 13.51
CA CYS A 471 -5.54 -22.15 14.05
C CYS A 471 -4.10 -22.67 13.84
N VAL A 472 -3.41 -23.02 14.93
CA VAL A 472 -2.04 -23.58 14.83
C VAL A 472 -2.05 -24.94 14.13
N GLU A 473 -3.10 -25.76 14.27
CA GLU A 473 -3.17 -27.05 13.57
C GLU A 473 -3.29 -26.86 12.05
N SER A 474 -4.07 -25.88 11.61
CA SER A 474 -4.17 -25.47 10.21
C SER A 474 -2.86 -24.87 9.70
N ALA A 475 -2.22 -24.01 10.51
CA ALA A 475 -0.91 -23.44 10.26
C ALA A 475 0.15 -24.52 10.05
N GLU A 476 0.20 -25.48 10.96
CA GLU A 476 1.13 -26.60 10.97
C GLU A 476 0.91 -27.47 9.74
N LYS A 477 -0.34 -27.83 9.40
CA LYS A 477 -0.65 -28.58 8.18
C LYS A 477 -0.21 -27.84 6.92
N THR A 478 -0.42 -26.53 6.86
CA THR A 478 -0.04 -25.70 5.71
C THR A 478 1.48 -25.61 5.56
N ALA A 479 2.20 -25.36 6.66
CA ALA A 479 3.65 -25.31 6.68
C ALA A 479 4.28 -26.67 6.36
N ILE A 480 3.76 -27.77 6.92
CA ILE A 480 4.20 -29.13 6.62
C ILE A 480 3.94 -29.46 5.15
N ALA A 481 2.77 -29.15 4.61
CA ALA A 481 2.45 -29.39 3.20
C ALA A 481 3.43 -28.66 2.27
N LEU A 482 3.81 -27.41 2.60
CA LEU A 482 4.82 -26.67 1.85
C LEU A 482 6.20 -27.31 2.01
N TYR A 483 6.61 -27.63 3.23
CA TYR A 483 7.89 -28.28 3.53
C TYR A 483 8.04 -29.61 2.78
N GLU A 484 7.04 -30.49 2.85
CA GLU A 484 7.02 -31.78 2.14
C GLU A 484 7.05 -31.58 0.62
N LYS A 485 6.37 -30.55 0.09
CA LYS A 485 6.46 -30.19 -1.34
C LYS A 485 7.87 -29.74 -1.74
N LEU A 486 8.53 -28.93 -0.91
CA LEU A 486 9.91 -28.48 -1.13
C LEU A 486 10.90 -29.65 -1.10
N LYS A 487 10.71 -30.56 -0.13
CA LYS A 487 11.49 -31.79 0.03
C LYS A 487 11.34 -32.72 -1.17
N ARG A 488 10.11 -32.96 -1.65
CA ARG A 488 9.84 -33.72 -2.88
C ARG A 488 10.55 -33.14 -4.10
N ASN A 489 10.64 -31.82 -4.16
CA ASN A 489 11.29 -31.11 -5.27
C ASN A 489 12.81 -30.94 -5.09
N LYS A 490 13.43 -31.60 -4.09
CA LYS A 490 14.87 -31.52 -3.78
C LYS A 490 15.39 -30.09 -3.57
N LYS A 491 14.53 -29.20 -3.07
CA LYS A 491 14.85 -27.80 -2.77
C LYS A 491 15.40 -27.71 -1.34
N PRO A 492 16.35 -26.80 -1.02
CA PRO A 492 16.91 -26.67 0.33
C PRO A 492 15.83 -26.44 1.40
N CYS A 493 15.60 -27.43 2.25
CA CYS A 493 14.55 -27.37 3.26
C CYS A 493 15.05 -26.66 4.51
N PHE A 494 14.70 -25.38 4.64
CA PHE A 494 14.96 -24.59 5.84
C PHE A 494 13.95 -24.92 6.95
N PRO A 495 14.32 -24.74 8.24
CA PRO A 495 13.38 -24.88 9.33
C PRO A 495 12.27 -23.84 9.16
N PHE A 496 11.07 -24.16 9.64
CA PHE A 496 9.95 -23.21 9.62
C PHE A 496 9.63 -22.68 11.00
N VAL A 497 9.27 -21.40 11.05
CA VAL A 497 8.80 -20.70 12.24
C VAL A 497 7.33 -20.39 12.01
N LEU A 498 6.45 -20.92 12.85
CA LEU A 498 5.05 -20.53 12.88
C LEU A 498 4.90 -19.41 13.90
N VAL A 499 4.43 -18.25 13.45
CA VAL A 499 4.02 -17.14 14.30
C VAL A 499 2.49 -17.13 14.32
N ALA A 500 1.92 -17.78 15.32
CA ALA A 500 0.48 -17.94 15.44
C ALA A 500 -0.08 -16.99 16.50
N GLY A 501 -1.28 -16.46 16.27
CA GLY A 501 -2.03 -15.77 17.31
C GLY A 501 -3.51 -15.98 17.08
N LEU A 502 -4.19 -16.65 18.03
CA LEU A 502 -5.65 -16.60 18.11
C LEU A 502 -6.02 -15.15 18.41
N SER A 503 -6.73 -14.51 17.51
CA SER A 503 -7.31 -13.19 17.76
C SER A 503 -8.80 -13.36 18.04
N ARG A 504 -9.29 -12.88 19.18
CA ARG A 504 -10.74 -12.83 19.46
C ARG A 504 -11.48 -11.88 18.51
N THR A 505 -10.77 -10.92 17.93
CA THR A 505 -11.29 -9.99 16.93
C THR A 505 -10.81 -10.42 15.55
N PHE A 506 -11.70 -11.02 14.77
CA PHE A 506 -11.47 -11.28 13.36
C PHE A 506 -11.99 -10.11 12.55
N THR A 507 -11.10 -9.42 11.85
CA THR A 507 -11.48 -8.63 10.69
C THR A 507 -11.58 -9.60 9.52
N GLU A 508 -12.72 -9.65 8.84
CA GLU A 508 -12.92 -10.53 7.70
C GLU A 508 -11.95 -10.09 6.58
N GLU A 509 -10.90 -10.89 6.35
CA GLU A 509 -9.94 -10.64 5.28
C GLU A 509 -10.39 -11.37 4.03
N LYS A 510 -10.75 -10.60 2.99
CA LYS A 510 -11.11 -11.16 1.69
C LYS A 510 -9.87 -11.29 0.82
N LEU A 511 -9.36 -12.51 0.66
CA LEU A 511 -8.34 -12.84 -0.31
C LEU A 511 -9.01 -13.14 -1.66
N ARG A 512 -8.84 -12.27 -2.65
CA ARG A 512 -9.35 -12.45 -4.01
C ARG A 512 -8.29 -13.14 -4.87
N GLN A 513 -8.72 -14.10 -5.69
CA GLN A 513 -7.90 -14.64 -6.77
C GLN A 513 -8.36 -13.98 -8.07
N VAL A 514 -7.45 -13.31 -8.75
CA VAL A 514 -7.70 -12.65 -10.04
C VAL A 514 -7.03 -13.50 -11.10
N GLN A 515 -7.83 -14.14 -11.94
CA GLN A 515 -7.30 -14.94 -13.04
C GLN A 515 -6.82 -14.01 -14.15
N LEU A 516 -5.56 -14.19 -14.56
CA LEU A 516 -4.98 -13.50 -15.72
C LEU A 516 -4.84 -14.50 -16.87
N ASP A 517 -5.11 -14.06 -18.09
CA ASP A 517 -5.03 -14.91 -19.27
C ASP A 517 -3.60 -15.42 -19.47
N GLY A 518 -3.43 -16.74 -19.47
CA GLY A 518 -2.13 -17.39 -19.66
C GLY A 518 -1.17 -17.30 -18.46
N GLN A 519 -1.62 -16.84 -17.29
CA GLN A 519 -0.79 -16.65 -16.10
C GLN A 519 -1.39 -17.31 -14.84
N PRO A 520 -0.57 -17.59 -13.81
CA PRO A 520 -1.09 -17.98 -12.50
C PRO A 520 -2.01 -16.88 -11.91
N PRO A 521 -3.02 -17.25 -11.12
CA PRO A 521 -3.95 -16.28 -10.57
C PRO A 521 -3.28 -15.40 -9.51
N LEU A 522 -3.37 -14.08 -9.70
CA LEU A 522 -2.89 -13.08 -8.76
C LEU A 522 -3.69 -13.13 -7.47
N ARG A 523 -3.01 -13.15 -6.32
CA ARG A 523 -3.65 -13.18 -5.00
C ARG A 523 -3.63 -11.79 -4.37
N VAL A 524 -4.81 -11.26 -4.05
CA VAL A 524 -4.99 -9.88 -3.61
C VAL A 524 -5.67 -9.83 -2.24
N HIS A 525 -5.05 -9.17 -1.27
CA HIS A 525 -5.69 -8.81 0.00
C HIS A 525 -6.50 -7.51 -0.20
N GLU A 526 -7.82 -7.62 -0.25
CA GLU A 526 -8.74 -6.50 -0.50
C GLU A 526 -8.70 -5.46 0.64
N ILE A 527 -8.41 -4.21 0.31
CA ILE A 527 -8.52 -3.06 1.22
C ILE A 527 -9.88 -2.41 0.98
N ARG A 528 -10.75 -2.44 1.98
CA ARG A 528 -12.08 -1.81 1.95
C ARG A 528 -12.05 -0.40 2.52
#